data_AF-A0A822BYY4-F1
#
_entry.id   AF-A0A822BYY4-F1
#
_cell.length_a   1.000
_cell.length_b   1.000
_cell.length_c   1.000
_cell.angle_alpha   90.00
_cell.angle_beta   90.00
_cell.angle_gamma   90.00
#
_symmetry.space_group_name_H-M   'P 1'
#
loop_
_entity.id
_entity.type
_entity.pdbx_description
1 polymer ?
#
loop_
_entity_poly.entity_id
_entity_poly.type
_entity_poly.pdbx_seq_one_letter_code
_entity_poly.pdbx_strand_id
1 'polypeptide(L)'
;ELNSLVGVSKLILHALEKILNTETNKTHDASRLRSLTYVLIGKLSYRVPKLFSDDIRLTQQFFEALKTEDNECCLNIQEALTMLAYSQKDASVSSKHILQQLLTQQVIPSSLSESQTIDYPQCRQAAVSYVMNVFPSNDCTSRFILLTACSDKNEDIRSLARRNLFNEQDNNYPDFQLLLKLILTNVQKNSSLDRQILIYHPQTYQEMIYYLHRCLIRQSFNGEKITPLWKYEEQLLYVFDIAKQNTIIWYNYIQFLLDFVLIIHDCLSTYFLFEAIIIGYNLNDNKLIELFNDNISSFRQLCLFSTRDDTRRYSSLLYAYILSKNQTNLLAIDELIKIIQNINQRFEQREASIIAFGYICSHLKQSNEYLNNGKNLFLKIFFDNQNEYILSILISIGQLARMNCFNNDDELNIKNFIEKIQIKLKTINETNRIKEKAI
;
A
#
# COMPACT_ATOMS: atom_id res chain seq x y z
N GLU A 1 17.82 2.03 -48.85
CA GLU A 1 18.86 2.24 -47.82
C GLU A 1 18.49 1.64 -46.45
N LEU A 2 17.30 1.89 -45.88
CA LEU A 2 16.90 1.24 -44.60
C LEU A 2 16.82 -0.30 -44.68
N ASN A 3 16.29 -0.86 -45.79
CA ASN A 3 16.15 -2.31 -45.95
C ASN A 3 17.51 -3.02 -46.12
N SER A 4 18.49 -2.36 -46.75
CA SER A 4 19.86 -2.89 -46.87
C SER A 4 20.59 -2.88 -45.53
N LEU A 5 20.36 -1.86 -44.69
CA LEU A 5 20.93 -1.80 -43.34
C LEU A 5 20.39 -2.93 -42.45
N VAL A 6 19.08 -3.19 -42.48
CA VAL A 6 18.47 -4.30 -41.71
C VAL A 6 19.03 -5.66 -42.12
N GLY A 7 19.25 -5.89 -43.42
CA GLY A 7 19.85 -7.14 -43.92
C GLY A 7 21.27 -7.37 -43.40
N VAL A 8 22.11 -6.33 -43.45
CA VAL A 8 23.48 -6.39 -42.91
C VAL A 8 23.47 -6.58 -41.38
N SER A 9 22.59 -5.88 -40.67
CA SER A 9 22.46 -6.02 -39.21
C SER A 9 22.02 -7.42 -38.77
N LYS A 10 21.18 -8.11 -39.56
CA LYS A 10 20.83 -9.53 -39.30
C LYS A 10 22.04 -10.46 -39.40
N LEU A 11 22.90 -10.26 -40.40
CA LEU A 11 24.12 -11.06 -40.55
C LEU A 11 25.10 -10.81 -39.41
N ILE A 12 25.26 -9.54 -39.01
CA ILE A 12 26.10 -9.17 -37.85
C ILE A 12 25.55 -9.82 -36.58
N LEU A 13 24.24 -9.72 -36.32
CA LEU A 13 23.62 -10.34 -35.16
C LEU A 13 23.87 -11.85 -35.12
N HIS A 14 23.67 -12.55 -36.23
CA HIS A 14 23.89 -13.99 -36.30
C HIS A 14 25.35 -14.38 -36.02
N ALA A 15 26.32 -13.60 -36.51
CA ALA A 15 27.73 -13.81 -36.19
C ALA A 15 28.03 -13.60 -34.70
N LEU A 16 27.44 -12.58 -34.07
CA LEU A 16 27.60 -12.29 -32.64
C LEU A 16 26.95 -13.38 -31.77
N GLU A 17 25.74 -13.83 -32.11
CA GLU A 17 25.07 -14.95 -31.42
C GLU A 17 25.89 -16.24 -31.51
N LYS A 18 26.50 -16.51 -32.67
CA LYS A 18 27.40 -17.64 -32.83
C LYS A 18 28.58 -17.54 -31.88
N ILE A 19 29.21 -16.36 -31.74
CA ILE A 19 30.31 -16.13 -30.79
C ILE A 19 29.86 -16.45 -29.36
N LEU A 20 28.69 -15.97 -28.93
CA LEU A 20 28.16 -16.26 -27.59
C LEU A 20 27.91 -17.76 -27.34
N ASN A 21 27.45 -18.48 -28.36
CA ASN A 21 27.12 -19.90 -28.26
C ASN A 21 28.30 -20.83 -28.51
N THR A 22 29.46 -20.31 -28.90
CA THR A 22 30.66 -21.14 -29.08
C THR A 22 31.13 -21.57 -27.70
N GLU A 23 31.17 -22.88 -27.44
CA GLU A 23 31.79 -23.48 -26.26
C GLU A 23 33.32 -23.29 -26.32
N THR A 24 33.78 -22.05 -26.19
CA THR A 24 35.20 -21.79 -25.99
C THR A 24 35.51 -22.00 -24.52
N ASN A 25 36.35 -23.00 -24.23
CA ASN A 25 36.94 -23.27 -22.92
C ASN A 25 37.22 -21.98 -22.12
N LYS A 26 37.08 -22.07 -20.79
CA LYS A 26 37.25 -21.02 -19.77
C LYS A 26 38.62 -20.31 -19.79
N THR A 27 39.04 -19.76 -20.91
CA THR A 27 40.21 -18.89 -21.01
C THR A 27 39.75 -17.45 -20.75
N HIS A 28 40.63 -16.65 -20.15
CA HIS A 28 40.36 -15.25 -19.85
C HIS A 28 39.98 -14.46 -21.12
N ASP A 29 40.63 -14.75 -22.25
CA ASP A 29 40.35 -14.10 -23.54
C ASP A 29 38.97 -14.45 -24.09
N ALA A 30 38.48 -15.67 -23.87
CA ALA A 30 37.13 -16.08 -24.24
C ALA A 30 36.06 -15.35 -23.40
N SER A 31 36.30 -15.17 -22.09
CA SER A 31 35.38 -14.39 -21.23
C SER A 31 35.28 -12.94 -21.69
N ARG A 32 36.43 -12.31 -21.97
CA ARG A 32 36.48 -10.93 -22.49
C ARG A 32 35.78 -10.78 -23.84
N LEU A 33 35.97 -11.73 -24.75
CA LEU A 33 35.31 -11.70 -26.05
C LEU A 33 33.77 -11.80 -25.91
N ARG A 34 33.27 -12.70 -25.05
CA ARG A 34 31.83 -12.81 -24.76
C ARG A 34 31.29 -11.53 -24.14
N SER A 35 32.00 -10.98 -23.15
CA SER A 35 31.68 -9.71 -22.50
C SER A 35 31.53 -8.55 -23.50
N LEU A 36 32.47 -8.40 -24.44
CA LEU A 36 32.36 -7.41 -25.54
C LEU A 36 31.21 -7.72 -26.50
N THR A 37 30.93 -9.00 -26.76
CA THR A 37 29.86 -9.44 -27.66
C THR A 37 28.49 -9.05 -27.11
N TYR A 38 28.24 -9.20 -25.81
CA TYR A 38 27.00 -8.71 -25.17
C TYR A 38 26.80 -7.21 -25.41
N VAL A 39 27.83 -6.39 -25.17
CA VAL A 39 27.77 -4.93 -25.42
C VAL A 39 27.49 -4.61 -26.88
N LEU A 40 28.13 -5.32 -27.82
CA LEU A 40 27.92 -5.11 -29.26
C LEU A 40 26.48 -5.44 -29.68
N ILE A 41 25.90 -6.53 -29.17
CA ILE A 41 24.49 -6.86 -29.41
C ILE A 41 23.58 -5.78 -28.83
N GLY A 42 23.85 -5.31 -27.60
CA GLY A 42 23.14 -4.20 -26.99
C GLY A 42 23.18 -2.94 -27.88
N LYS A 43 24.37 -2.54 -28.34
CA LYS A 43 24.52 -1.37 -29.24
C LYS A 43 23.80 -1.56 -30.56
N LEU A 44 23.82 -2.77 -31.13
CA LEU A 44 23.09 -3.09 -32.34
C LEU A 44 21.58 -2.97 -32.14
N SER A 45 21.07 -3.43 -30.98
CA SER A 45 19.65 -3.30 -30.62
C SER A 45 19.19 -1.86 -30.52
N TYR A 46 20.03 -0.99 -29.94
CA TYR A 46 19.74 0.42 -29.84
C TYR A 46 19.75 1.13 -31.22
N ARG A 47 20.63 0.70 -32.14
CA ARG A 47 20.77 1.28 -33.48
C ARG A 47 19.74 0.79 -34.48
N VAL A 48 19.27 -0.46 -34.34
CA VAL A 48 18.27 -1.07 -35.24
C VAL A 48 17.11 -1.69 -34.43
N PRO A 49 16.31 -0.89 -33.70
CA PRO A 49 15.31 -1.40 -32.76
C PRO A 49 14.31 -2.39 -33.34
N LYS A 50 13.88 -2.17 -34.58
CA LYS A 50 12.91 -3.01 -35.29
C LYS A 50 13.35 -4.47 -35.47
N LEU A 51 14.65 -4.74 -35.39
CA LEU A 51 15.17 -6.10 -35.46
C LEU A 51 14.98 -6.86 -34.13
N PHE A 52 14.87 -6.14 -33.01
CA PHE A 52 14.88 -6.69 -31.65
C PHE A 52 13.55 -6.52 -30.92
N SER A 53 12.66 -5.65 -31.41
CA SER A 53 11.40 -5.28 -30.74
C SER A 53 10.54 -6.49 -30.35
N ASP A 54 10.48 -7.52 -31.20
CA ASP A 54 9.72 -8.74 -30.94
C ASP A 54 10.60 -9.97 -30.67
N ASP A 55 11.93 -9.81 -30.63
CA ASP A 55 12.85 -10.92 -30.34
C ASP A 55 13.24 -10.95 -28.86
N ILE A 56 12.48 -11.70 -28.09
CA ILE A 56 12.66 -11.84 -26.63
C ILE A 56 13.72 -12.90 -26.30
N ARG A 57 14.11 -13.73 -27.27
CA ARG A 57 15.04 -14.85 -27.05
C ARG A 57 16.39 -14.35 -26.55
N LEU A 58 16.87 -13.23 -27.09
CA LEU A 58 18.11 -12.58 -26.63
C LEU A 58 17.98 -12.05 -25.20
N THR A 59 16.84 -11.44 -24.85
CA THR A 59 16.57 -11.00 -23.48
C THR A 59 16.62 -12.20 -22.52
N GLN A 60 15.99 -13.32 -22.87
CA GLN A 60 16.04 -14.55 -22.08
C GLN A 60 17.47 -15.07 -21.93
N GLN A 61 18.21 -15.17 -23.04
CA GLN A 61 19.61 -15.61 -23.05
C GLN A 61 20.49 -14.75 -22.14
N PHE A 62 20.29 -13.43 -22.13
CA PHE A 62 21.07 -12.52 -21.32
C PHE A 62 20.73 -12.65 -19.82
N PHE A 63 19.46 -12.88 -19.46
CA PHE A 63 19.10 -13.19 -18.08
C PHE A 63 19.70 -14.51 -17.59
N GLU A 64 19.76 -15.54 -18.43
CA GLU A 64 20.47 -16.78 -18.07
C GLU A 64 21.99 -16.56 -17.93
N ALA A 65 22.58 -15.75 -18.81
CA ALA A 65 23.99 -15.40 -18.73
C ALA A 65 24.36 -14.68 -17.41
N LEU A 66 23.47 -13.80 -16.89
CA LEU A 66 23.67 -13.13 -15.59
C LEU A 66 23.80 -14.11 -14.41
N LYS A 67 23.36 -15.37 -14.55
CA LYS A 67 23.46 -16.40 -13.52
C LYS A 67 24.77 -17.18 -13.58
N THR A 68 25.47 -17.14 -14.71
CA THR A 68 26.62 -18.02 -14.98
C THR A 68 27.93 -17.28 -15.21
N GLU A 69 27.87 -16.03 -15.67
CA GLU A 69 29.04 -15.24 -16.03
C GLU A 69 29.69 -14.56 -14.81
N ASP A 70 30.94 -14.11 -14.97
CA ASP A 70 31.66 -13.36 -13.93
C ASP A 70 31.09 -11.94 -13.73
N ASN A 71 31.49 -11.29 -12.64
CA ASN A 71 30.95 -9.97 -12.24
C ASN A 71 31.19 -8.88 -13.30
N GLU A 72 32.36 -8.86 -13.95
CA GLU A 72 32.69 -7.87 -14.97
C GLU A 72 31.81 -8.07 -16.23
N CYS A 73 31.64 -9.31 -16.67
CA CYS A 73 30.74 -9.65 -17.76
C CYS A 73 29.28 -9.35 -17.40
N CYS A 74 28.85 -9.61 -16.16
CA CYS A 74 27.50 -9.27 -15.69
C CYS A 74 27.18 -7.78 -15.84
N LEU A 75 28.13 -6.87 -15.56
CA LEU A 75 27.93 -5.43 -15.77
C LEU A 75 27.69 -5.10 -17.25
N ASN A 76 28.46 -5.70 -18.15
CA ASN A 76 28.29 -5.54 -19.59
C ASN A 76 26.96 -6.14 -20.11
N ILE A 77 26.51 -7.25 -19.52
CA ILE A 77 25.20 -7.83 -19.81
C ILE A 77 24.08 -6.91 -19.32
N GLN A 78 24.19 -6.30 -18.13
CA GLN A 78 23.21 -5.35 -17.61
C GLN A 78 23.11 -4.08 -18.49
N GLU A 79 24.25 -3.57 -18.98
CA GLU A 79 24.27 -2.47 -19.94
C GLU A 79 23.56 -2.87 -21.25
N ALA A 80 23.86 -4.07 -21.76
CA ALA A 80 23.24 -4.58 -22.97
C ALA A 80 21.72 -4.81 -22.82
N LEU A 81 21.27 -5.33 -21.67
CA LEU A 81 19.85 -5.43 -21.33
C LEU A 81 19.17 -4.07 -21.27
N THR A 82 19.85 -3.04 -20.77
CA THR A 82 19.31 -1.66 -20.78
C THR A 82 19.09 -1.18 -22.21
N MET A 83 20.04 -1.43 -23.12
CA MET A 83 19.88 -1.11 -24.54
C MET A 83 18.76 -1.91 -25.22
N LEU A 84 18.65 -3.20 -24.92
CA LEU A 84 17.56 -4.05 -25.41
C LEU A 84 16.18 -3.56 -24.95
N ALA A 85 16.07 -3.12 -23.69
CA ALA A 85 14.83 -2.55 -23.15
C ALA A 85 14.36 -1.35 -23.99
N TYR A 86 15.26 -0.46 -24.42
CA TYR A 86 14.89 0.64 -25.32
C TYR A 86 14.32 0.13 -26.66
N SER A 87 14.89 -0.93 -27.22
CA SER A 87 14.43 -1.49 -28.49
C SER A 87 13.06 -2.18 -28.41
N GLN A 88 12.67 -2.64 -27.22
CA GLN A 88 11.44 -3.39 -26.97
C GLN A 88 10.30 -2.54 -26.38
N LYS A 89 10.47 -1.23 -26.24
CA LYS A 89 9.39 -0.30 -25.84
C LYS A 89 8.14 -0.42 -26.72
N ASP A 90 8.36 -0.59 -28.03
CA ASP A 90 7.30 -0.70 -29.04
C ASP A 90 7.02 -2.16 -29.47
N ALA A 91 7.43 -3.13 -28.66
CA ALA A 91 7.14 -4.54 -28.87
C ALA A 91 5.63 -4.80 -29.03
N SER A 92 5.27 -5.84 -29.78
CA SER A 92 3.87 -6.27 -29.91
C SER A 92 3.28 -6.68 -28.56
N VAL A 93 1.95 -6.69 -28.46
CA VAL A 93 1.24 -7.09 -27.22
C VAL A 93 1.63 -8.50 -26.77
N SER A 94 1.73 -9.44 -27.70
CA SER A 94 2.17 -10.82 -27.43
C SER A 94 3.58 -10.87 -26.86
N SER A 95 4.51 -10.09 -27.45
CA SER A 95 5.88 -9.98 -26.96
C SER A 95 5.95 -9.36 -25.57
N LYS A 96 5.21 -8.26 -25.33
CA LYS A 96 5.12 -7.62 -24.00
C LYS A 96 4.62 -8.58 -22.93
N HIS A 97 3.64 -9.43 -23.24
CA HIS A 97 3.15 -10.44 -22.31
C HIS A 97 4.23 -11.48 -21.95
N ILE A 98 4.98 -11.98 -22.93
CA ILE A 98 6.10 -12.91 -22.69
C ILE A 98 7.20 -12.23 -21.86
N LEU A 99 7.52 -10.97 -22.14
CA LEU A 99 8.46 -10.17 -21.34
C LEU A 99 7.98 -10.01 -19.90
N GLN A 100 6.70 -9.70 -19.68
CA GLN A 100 6.14 -9.61 -18.33
C GLN A 100 6.29 -10.93 -17.56
N GLN A 101 6.04 -12.08 -18.20
CA GLN A 101 6.22 -13.38 -17.57
C GLN A 101 7.69 -13.64 -17.21
N LEU A 102 8.61 -13.38 -18.14
CA LEU A 102 10.05 -13.52 -17.92
C LEU A 102 10.51 -12.65 -16.73
N LEU A 103 10.16 -11.37 -16.73
CA LEU A 103 10.58 -10.40 -15.71
C LEU A 103 9.95 -10.73 -14.34
N THR A 104 8.70 -11.18 -14.33
CA THR A 104 8.04 -11.70 -13.12
C THR A 104 8.84 -12.85 -12.52
N GLN A 105 9.27 -13.82 -13.32
CA GLN A 105 10.06 -14.97 -12.86
C GLN A 105 11.42 -14.57 -12.29
N GLN A 106 12.04 -13.50 -12.81
CA GLN A 106 13.30 -13.01 -12.27
C GLN A 106 13.12 -12.38 -10.88
N VAL A 107 12.06 -11.61 -10.67
CA VAL A 107 11.82 -10.85 -9.42
C VAL A 107 11.13 -11.69 -8.34
N ILE A 108 10.20 -12.56 -8.74
CA ILE A 108 9.43 -13.43 -7.86
C ILE A 108 9.85 -14.87 -8.19
N PRO A 109 10.88 -15.42 -7.51
CA PRO A 109 11.25 -16.81 -7.70
C PRO A 109 10.06 -17.68 -7.31
N SER A 110 9.65 -18.59 -8.19
CA SER A 110 8.66 -19.61 -7.83
C SER A 110 9.15 -20.34 -6.59
N SER A 111 8.33 -20.36 -5.53
CA SER A 111 8.60 -20.99 -4.23
C SER A 111 8.69 -22.52 -4.28
N LEU A 112 9.14 -23.10 -5.40
CA LEU A 112 9.01 -24.51 -5.74
C LEU A 112 10.34 -25.28 -5.85
N SER A 113 11.43 -24.78 -5.27
CA SER A 113 12.63 -25.62 -5.10
C SER A 113 13.28 -25.40 -3.74
N GLU A 114 12.86 -26.25 -2.80
CA GLU A 114 13.33 -26.39 -1.41
C GLU A 114 14.79 -26.83 -1.24
N SER A 115 15.65 -26.66 -2.24
CA SER A 115 17.06 -27.03 -2.14
C SER A 115 17.94 -25.93 -2.71
N GLN A 116 18.56 -25.17 -1.81
CA GLN A 116 19.58 -24.15 -2.11
C GLN A 116 19.10 -23.07 -3.08
N THR A 117 18.38 -22.06 -2.57
CA THR A 117 18.07 -20.85 -3.32
C THR A 117 19.37 -20.11 -3.64
N ILE A 118 19.97 -20.39 -4.81
CA ILE A 118 21.05 -19.57 -5.35
C ILE A 118 20.45 -18.17 -5.59
N ASP A 119 21.02 -17.17 -4.94
CA ASP A 119 20.55 -15.79 -5.00
C ASP A 119 21.21 -15.07 -6.18
N TYR A 120 20.39 -14.50 -7.07
CA TYR A 120 20.85 -13.74 -8.24
C TYR A 120 20.38 -12.27 -8.19
N PRO A 121 20.95 -11.44 -7.30
CA PRO A 121 20.56 -10.03 -7.16
C PRO A 121 20.73 -9.26 -8.48
N GLN A 122 21.75 -9.58 -9.28
CA GLN A 122 21.98 -8.98 -10.59
C GLN A 122 20.81 -9.23 -11.58
N CYS A 123 20.16 -10.39 -11.52
CA CYS A 123 18.99 -10.69 -12.34
C CYS A 123 17.78 -9.86 -11.90
N ARG A 124 17.54 -9.75 -10.59
CA ARG A 124 16.45 -8.93 -10.04
C ARG A 124 16.64 -7.44 -10.33
N GLN A 125 17.85 -6.94 -10.14
CA GLN A 125 18.19 -5.54 -10.46
C GLN A 125 18.00 -5.25 -11.96
N ALA A 126 18.48 -6.14 -12.83
CA ALA A 126 18.30 -6.02 -14.26
C ALA A 126 16.81 -6.07 -14.63
N ALA A 127 16.02 -6.96 -14.03
CA ALA A 127 14.59 -7.09 -14.29
C ALA A 127 13.82 -5.83 -13.86
N VAL A 128 14.07 -5.30 -12.65
CA VAL A 128 13.48 -4.04 -12.18
C VAL A 128 13.80 -2.90 -13.15
N SER A 129 15.06 -2.78 -13.55
CA SER A 129 15.50 -1.77 -14.53
C SER A 129 14.83 -1.95 -15.89
N TYR A 130 14.66 -3.20 -16.34
CA TYR A 130 14.00 -3.53 -17.61
C TYR A 130 12.53 -3.12 -17.59
N VAL A 131 11.82 -3.49 -16.51
CA VAL A 131 10.40 -3.20 -16.31
C VAL A 131 10.16 -1.69 -16.42
N MET A 132 10.98 -0.89 -15.73
CA MET A 132 10.88 0.57 -15.69
C MET A 132 11.13 1.25 -17.05
N ASN A 133 11.87 0.59 -17.94
CA ASN A 133 12.24 1.16 -19.24
C ASN A 133 11.34 0.67 -20.38
N VAL A 134 10.72 -0.50 -20.29
CA VAL A 134 9.87 -1.04 -21.35
C VAL A 134 8.40 -0.67 -21.18
N PHE A 135 7.89 -0.74 -19.94
CA PHE A 135 6.46 -0.64 -19.68
C PHE A 135 6.07 0.77 -19.25
N PRO A 136 4.92 1.26 -19.71
CA PRO A 136 4.40 2.54 -19.25
C PRO A 136 3.95 2.45 -17.79
N SER A 137 3.88 3.61 -17.15
CA SER A 137 3.52 3.75 -15.75
C SER A 137 2.14 3.22 -15.34
N ASN A 138 1.23 3.06 -16.30
CA ASN A 138 -0.12 2.55 -16.08
C ASN A 138 -0.26 1.03 -16.34
N ASP A 139 0.84 0.33 -16.65
CA ASP A 139 0.81 -1.11 -16.86
C ASP A 139 0.75 -1.86 -15.51
N CYS A 140 -0.36 -2.54 -15.24
CA CYS A 140 -0.60 -3.20 -13.95
C CYS A 140 0.46 -4.25 -13.60
N THR A 141 0.89 -5.05 -14.58
CA THR A 141 1.86 -6.13 -14.35
C THR A 141 3.24 -5.58 -14.00
N SER A 142 3.70 -4.54 -14.71
CA SER A 142 4.93 -3.83 -14.40
C SER A 142 4.92 -3.30 -12.96
N ARG A 143 3.80 -2.69 -12.53
CA ARG A 143 3.66 -2.16 -11.18
C ARG A 143 3.63 -3.25 -10.13
N PHE A 144 2.95 -4.36 -10.40
CA PHE A 144 2.98 -5.52 -9.52
C PHE A 144 4.41 -6.05 -9.31
N ILE A 145 5.21 -6.19 -10.38
CA ILE A 145 6.61 -6.61 -10.28
C ILE A 145 7.39 -5.64 -9.39
N LEU A 146 7.28 -4.32 -9.61
CA LEU A 146 7.97 -3.32 -8.79
C LEU A 146 7.52 -3.37 -7.31
N LEU A 147 6.23 -3.56 -7.04
CA LEU A 147 5.69 -3.65 -5.67
C LEU A 147 6.29 -4.84 -4.92
N THR A 148 6.47 -5.97 -5.60
CA THR A 148 7.17 -7.12 -5.01
C THR A 148 8.66 -6.88 -4.78
N ALA A 149 9.31 -6.11 -5.66
CA ALA A 149 10.72 -5.74 -5.51
C ALA A 149 10.97 -4.71 -4.37
N CYS A 150 9.96 -3.97 -3.90
CA CYS A 150 10.13 -3.04 -2.78
C CYS A 150 10.51 -3.69 -1.45
N SER A 151 10.33 -5.01 -1.33
CA SER A 151 10.74 -5.82 -0.17
C SER A 151 11.90 -6.77 -0.49
N ASP A 152 12.67 -6.52 -1.55
CA ASP A 152 13.86 -7.32 -1.88
C ASP A 152 14.85 -7.36 -0.72
N LYS A 153 15.68 -8.40 -0.63
CA LYS A 153 16.76 -8.47 0.37
C LYS A 153 17.86 -7.43 0.11
N ASN A 154 18.08 -7.08 -1.16
CA ASN A 154 19.08 -6.07 -1.56
C ASN A 154 18.48 -4.66 -1.52
N GLU A 155 19.14 -3.75 -0.80
CA GLU A 155 18.68 -2.36 -0.60
C GLU A 155 18.65 -1.52 -1.88
N ASP A 156 19.60 -1.71 -2.78
CA ASP A 156 19.66 -0.96 -4.04
C ASP A 156 18.46 -1.32 -4.92
N ILE A 157 18.05 -2.58 -4.93
CA ILE A 157 16.88 -3.06 -5.67
C ILE A 157 15.60 -2.48 -5.07
N ARG A 158 15.45 -2.54 -3.72
CA ARG A 158 14.31 -1.93 -3.02
C ARG A 158 14.20 -0.44 -3.34
N SER A 159 15.31 0.28 -3.23
CA SER A 159 15.37 1.73 -3.44
C SER A 159 15.07 2.10 -4.89
N LEU A 160 15.57 1.32 -5.85
CA LEU A 160 15.29 1.51 -7.27
C LEU A 160 13.81 1.32 -7.59
N ALA A 161 13.21 0.22 -7.13
CA ALA A 161 11.79 -0.08 -7.33
C ALA A 161 10.90 0.99 -6.71
N ARG A 162 11.19 1.38 -5.46
CA ARG A 162 10.42 2.37 -4.72
C ARG A 162 10.49 3.75 -5.37
N ARG A 163 11.68 4.20 -5.78
CA ARG A 163 11.86 5.48 -6.47
C ARG A 163 11.04 5.57 -7.76
N ASN A 164 10.89 4.46 -8.48
CA ASN A 164 10.10 4.45 -9.70
C ASN A 164 8.58 4.41 -9.43
N LEU A 165 8.14 3.63 -8.45
CA LEU A 165 6.71 3.55 -8.08
C LEU A 165 6.18 4.87 -7.52
N PHE A 166 6.97 5.53 -6.67
CA PHE A 166 6.53 6.72 -5.95
C PHE A 166 7.11 8.01 -6.54
N ASN A 167 7.40 8.03 -7.84
CA ASN A 167 7.80 9.25 -8.53
C ASN A 167 6.64 10.25 -8.53
N GLU A 168 6.82 11.42 -7.91
CA GLU A 168 5.81 12.48 -7.81
C GLU A 168 5.44 13.09 -9.16
N GLN A 169 6.33 13.01 -10.15
CA GLN A 169 6.07 13.48 -11.51
C GLN A 169 5.18 12.53 -12.31
N ASP A 170 5.02 11.30 -11.83
CA ASP A 170 4.24 10.29 -12.53
C ASP A 170 2.75 10.52 -12.28
N ASN A 171 2.04 10.88 -13.34
CA ASN A 171 0.60 11.13 -13.32
C ASN A 171 -0.21 9.97 -13.90
N ASN A 172 0.44 8.98 -14.50
CA ASN A 172 -0.22 7.92 -15.25
C ASN A 172 -0.26 6.64 -14.42
N TYR A 173 -1.16 6.59 -13.46
CA TYR A 173 -1.36 5.43 -12.59
C TYR A 173 -2.15 4.32 -13.29
N PRO A 174 -1.91 3.05 -12.94
CA PRO A 174 -2.73 1.96 -13.44
C PRO A 174 -4.16 2.07 -12.92
N ASP A 175 -5.07 1.37 -13.59
CA ASP A 175 -6.43 1.27 -13.10
C ASP A 175 -6.50 0.52 -11.76
N PHE A 176 -7.17 1.11 -10.76
CA PHE A 176 -7.28 0.53 -9.42
C PHE A 176 -7.90 -0.87 -9.44
N GLN A 177 -8.98 -1.05 -10.21
CA GLN A 177 -9.73 -2.31 -10.25
C GLN A 177 -8.88 -3.42 -10.91
N LEU A 178 -8.21 -3.11 -12.01
CA LEU A 178 -7.32 -4.02 -12.71
C LEU A 178 -6.12 -4.42 -11.86
N LEU A 179 -5.48 -3.45 -11.20
CA LEU A 179 -4.33 -3.72 -10.33
C LEU A 179 -4.73 -4.55 -9.10
N LEU A 180 -5.85 -4.22 -8.46
CA LEU A 180 -6.37 -4.99 -7.32
C LEU A 180 -6.65 -6.44 -7.73
N LYS A 181 -7.33 -6.64 -8.87
CA LYS A 181 -7.60 -7.98 -9.38
C LYS A 181 -6.31 -8.78 -9.62
N LEU A 182 -5.29 -8.15 -10.18
CA LEU A 182 -3.99 -8.77 -10.40
C LEU A 182 -3.31 -9.15 -9.07
N ILE A 183 -3.31 -8.26 -8.08
CA ILE A 183 -2.75 -8.51 -6.75
C ILE A 183 -3.46 -9.69 -6.10
N LEU A 184 -4.79 -9.68 -6.04
CA LEU A 184 -5.59 -10.75 -5.45
C LEU A 184 -5.34 -12.09 -6.14
N THR A 185 -5.25 -12.09 -7.47
CA THR A 185 -4.95 -13.30 -8.24
C THR A 185 -3.58 -13.89 -7.87
N ASN A 186 -2.60 -13.09 -7.47
CA ASN A 186 -1.29 -13.58 -7.07
C ASN A 186 -1.18 -13.90 -5.57
N VAL A 187 -1.93 -13.18 -4.73
CA VAL A 187 -2.02 -13.44 -3.27
C VAL A 187 -2.90 -14.65 -2.95
N GLN A 188 -3.87 -15.01 -3.80
CA GLN A 188 -4.77 -16.15 -3.54
C GLN A 188 -4.31 -17.48 -4.15
N LYS A 189 -3.27 -17.47 -5.00
CA LYS A 189 -2.78 -18.65 -5.75
C LYS A 189 -2.35 -19.84 -4.87
N ASN A 190 -2.08 -19.64 -3.58
CA ASN A 190 -1.65 -20.71 -2.65
C ASN A 190 -2.61 -20.92 -1.46
N SER A 191 -3.89 -20.54 -1.58
CA SER A 191 -4.91 -20.61 -0.52
C SER A 191 -5.40 -22.03 -0.18
N SER A 192 -4.56 -23.05 -0.33
CA SER A 192 -4.78 -24.40 0.22
C SER A 192 -4.19 -24.59 1.62
N LEU A 193 -3.51 -23.58 2.16
CA LEU A 193 -2.96 -23.56 3.51
C LEU A 193 -3.63 -22.44 4.31
N ASP A 194 -3.89 -22.72 5.58
CA ASP A 194 -4.61 -21.88 6.55
C ASP A 194 -4.39 -20.38 6.38
N ARG A 195 -5.44 -19.59 6.65
CA ARG A 195 -5.56 -18.12 6.51
C ARG A 195 -4.51 -17.28 7.28
N GLN A 196 -3.43 -17.88 7.78
CA GLN A 196 -2.47 -17.28 8.70
C GLN A 196 -1.07 -17.04 8.11
N ILE A 197 -0.76 -17.53 6.90
CA ILE A 197 0.58 -17.34 6.31
C ILE A 197 0.52 -16.34 5.16
N LEU A 198 1.17 -15.19 5.34
CA LEU A 198 1.36 -14.21 4.28
C LEU A 198 2.32 -14.80 3.23
N ILE A 199 1.88 -14.87 1.97
CA ILE A 199 2.71 -15.39 0.85
C ILE A 199 3.94 -14.51 0.59
N TYR A 200 3.79 -13.19 0.76
CA TYR A 200 4.85 -12.20 0.60
C TYR A 200 5.27 -11.64 1.95
N HIS A 201 6.43 -11.00 1.98
CA HIS A 201 6.89 -10.27 3.16
C HIS A 201 5.86 -9.18 3.54
N PRO A 202 5.62 -8.88 4.84
CA PRO A 202 4.65 -7.85 5.25
C PRO A 202 4.86 -6.49 4.58
N GLN A 203 6.12 -6.12 4.34
CA GLN A 203 6.46 -4.88 3.63
C GLN A 203 5.91 -4.85 2.19
N THR A 204 5.86 -5.99 1.49
CA THR A 204 5.26 -6.08 0.15
C THR A 204 3.79 -5.68 0.18
N TYR A 205 3.04 -6.18 1.17
CA TYR A 205 1.63 -5.85 1.34
C TYR A 205 1.44 -4.38 1.69
N GLN A 206 2.29 -3.80 2.55
CA GLN A 206 2.23 -2.36 2.86
C GLN A 206 2.38 -1.51 1.59
N GLU A 207 3.35 -1.84 0.74
CA GLU A 207 3.57 -1.11 -0.52
C GLU A 207 2.41 -1.34 -1.50
N MET A 208 1.86 -2.56 -1.60
CA MET A 208 0.67 -2.85 -2.40
C MET A 208 -0.55 -2.04 -1.95
N ILE A 209 -0.84 -2.04 -0.65
CA ILE A 209 -1.96 -1.31 -0.04
C ILE A 209 -1.79 0.19 -0.28
N TYR A 210 -0.60 0.73 -0.01
CA TYR A 210 -0.31 2.14 -0.20
C TYR A 210 -0.44 2.57 -1.66
N TYR A 211 0.12 1.78 -2.59
CA TYR A 211 0.05 2.09 -4.02
C TYR A 211 -1.37 1.94 -4.59
N LEU A 212 -2.14 0.93 -4.16
CA LEU A 212 -3.56 0.80 -4.50
C LEU A 212 -4.36 2.01 -4.05
N HIS A 213 -4.13 2.48 -2.82
CA HIS A 213 -4.78 3.69 -2.32
C HIS A 213 -4.42 4.93 -3.15
N ARG A 214 -3.16 5.07 -3.59
CA ARG A 214 -2.77 6.15 -4.52
C ARG A 214 -3.48 6.02 -5.87
N CYS A 215 -3.60 4.82 -6.42
CA CYS A 215 -4.34 4.59 -7.66
C CYS A 215 -5.81 5.02 -7.49
N LEU A 216 -6.44 4.65 -6.38
CA LEU A 216 -7.81 5.03 -6.05
C LEU A 216 -7.98 6.55 -5.97
N ILE A 217 -7.10 7.25 -5.23
CA ILE A 217 -7.12 8.72 -5.14
C ILE A 217 -6.90 9.35 -6.52
N ARG A 218 -5.95 8.86 -7.31
CA ARG A 218 -5.62 9.47 -8.60
C ARG A 218 -6.75 9.32 -9.61
N GLN A 219 -7.48 8.20 -9.55
CA GLN A 219 -8.68 8.01 -10.35
C GLN A 219 -9.82 8.92 -9.90
N SER A 220 -9.88 9.25 -8.60
CA SER A 220 -10.91 10.13 -8.08
C SER A 220 -10.61 11.62 -8.23
N PHE A 221 -9.34 11.99 -8.35
CA PHE A 221 -8.96 13.39 -8.43
C PHE A 221 -7.59 13.62 -9.09
N ASN A 222 -7.45 14.78 -9.74
CA ASN A 222 -6.23 15.23 -10.42
C ASN A 222 -5.27 16.07 -9.56
N GLY A 223 -5.46 16.11 -8.24
CA GLY A 223 -4.70 16.97 -7.33
C GLY A 223 -3.30 16.46 -6.95
N GLU A 224 -2.46 17.39 -6.52
CA GLU A 224 -1.02 17.18 -6.24
C GLU A 224 -0.73 16.49 -4.90
N LYS A 225 -1.71 16.24 -4.01
CA LYS A 225 -1.42 15.77 -2.63
C LYS A 225 -2.28 14.59 -2.18
N ILE A 226 -1.58 13.55 -1.71
CA ILE A 226 -2.10 12.42 -0.93
C ILE A 226 -2.59 12.97 0.41
N THR A 227 -3.84 13.41 0.43
CA THR A 227 -4.51 13.86 1.64
C THR A 227 -5.58 12.85 1.99
N PRO A 228 -5.93 12.70 3.28
CA PRO A 228 -7.05 11.89 3.70
C PRO A 228 -8.30 12.13 2.87
N LEU A 229 -8.91 11.06 2.35
CA LEU A 229 -10.09 11.17 1.48
C LEU A 229 -11.22 11.91 2.20
N TRP A 230 -11.41 11.69 3.50
CA TRP A 230 -12.49 12.37 4.24
C TRP A 230 -12.30 13.87 4.44
N LYS A 231 -11.10 14.42 4.20
CA LYS A 231 -10.90 15.88 4.28
C LYS A 231 -11.52 16.62 3.10
N TYR A 232 -11.85 15.90 2.03
CA TYR A 232 -12.44 16.46 0.82
C TYR A 232 -13.74 15.71 0.51
N GLU A 233 -14.87 16.30 0.89
CA GLU A 233 -16.19 15.73 0.64
C GLU A 233 -16.41 15.37 -0.84
N GLU A 234 -15.90 16.19 -1.76
CA GLU A 234 -15.93 15.92 -3.20
C GLU A 234 -15.17 14.64 -3.61
N GLN A 235 -14.01 14.36 -2.98
CA GLN A 235 -13.23 13.15 -3.27
C GLN A 235 -13.96 11.90 -2.78
N LEU A 236 -14.59 11.98 -1.60
CA LEU A 236 -15.39 10.88 -1.08
C LEU A 236 -16.56 10.53 -2.00
N LEU A 237 -17.22 11.54 -2.59
CA LEU A 237 -18.33 11.31 -3.52
C LEU A 237 -17.89 10.54 -4.77
N TYR A 238 -16.75 10.91 -5.36
CA TYR A 238 -16.27 10.19 -6.54
C TYR A 238 -15.82 8.76 -6.22
N VAL A 239 -15.09 8.56 -5.11
CA VAL A 239 -14.70 7.21 -4.68
C VAL A 239 -15.96 6.37 -4.36
N PHE A 240 -16.98 6.98 -3.77
CA PHE A 240 -18.27 6.33 -3.55
C PHE A 240 -18.92 5.89 -4.86
N ASP A 241 -18.89 6.72 -5.91
CA ASP A 241 -19.41 6.34 -7.23
C ASP A 241 -18.63 5.19 -7.86
N ILE A 242 -17.29 5.17 -7.76
CA ILE A 242 -16.47 4.02 -8.20
C ILE A 242 -16.90 2.76 -7.45
N ALA A 243 -17.02 2.85 -6.12
CA ALA A 243 -17.37 1.71 -5.28
C ALA A 243 -18.78 1.19 -5.57
N LYS A 244 -19.71 2.10 -5.88
CA LYS A 244 -21.10 1.79 -6.26
C LYS A 244 -21.20 1.10 -7.61
N GLN A 245 -20.34 1.43 -8.57
CA GLN A 245 -20.30 0.76 -9.87
C GLN A 245 -19.91 -0.72 -9.77
N ASN A 246 -19.08 -1.09 -8.79
CA ASN A 246 -18.66 -2.46 -8.60
C ASN A 246 -18.44 -2.83 -7.12
N THR A 247 -19.54 -3.15 -6.43
CA THR A 247 -19.51 -3.48 -4.99
C THR A 247 -18.68 -4.73 -4.67
N ILE A 248 -18.55 -5.66 -5.61
CA ILE A 248 -17.73 -6.88 -5.45
C ILE A 248 -16.25 -6.52 -5.37
N ILE A 249 -15.78 -5.61 -6.22
CA ILE A 249 -14.39 -5.16 -6.18
C ILE A 249 -14.12 -4.40 -4.88
N TRP A 250 -15.07 -3.58 -4.42
CA TRP A 250 -14.97 -2.89 -3.15
C TRP A 250 -14.92 -3.85 -1.95
N TYR A 251 -15.76 -4.89 -1.96
CA TYR A 251 -15.72 -5.97 -0.98
C TYR A 251 -14.34 -6.62 -0.95
N ASN A 252 -13.78 -6.97 -2.11
CA ASN A 252 -12.46 -7.59 -2.19
C ASN A 252 -11.35 -6.66 -1.70
N TYR A 253 -11.46 -5.36 -1.93
CA TYR A 253 -10.51 -4.37 -1.41
C TYR A 253 -10.55 -4.30 0.12
N ILE A 254 -11.76 -4.23 0.71
CA ILE A 254 -11.92 -4.21 2.16
C ILE A 254 -11.43 -5.51 2.78
N GLN A 255 -11.77 -6.66 2.19
CA GLN A 255 -11.28 -7.96 2.65
C GLN A 255 -9.74 -8.02 2.64
N PHE A 256 -9.11 -7.56 1.55
CA PHE A 256 -7.65 -7.52 1.44
C PHE A 256 -6.99 -6.65 2.52
N LEU A 257 -7.54 -5.47 2.78
CA LEU A 257 -7.09 -4.60 3.87
C LEU A 257 -7.29 -5.25 5.23
N LEU A 258 -8.44 -5.87 5.45
CA LEU A 258 -8.81 -6.52 6.70
C LEU A 258 -7.84 -7.67 7.02
N ASP A 259 -7.62 -8.57 6.06
CA ASP A 259 -6.74 -9.72 6.20
C ASP A 259 -5.32 -9.28 6.60
N PHE A 260 -4.82 -8.19 6.01
CA PHE A 260 -3.50 -7.65 6.35
C PHE A 260 -3.47 -6.96 7.73
N VAL A 261 -4.47 -6.12 8.02
CA VAL A 261 -4.53 -5.33 9.26
C VAL A 261 -4.66 -6.22 10.49
N LEU A 262 -5.43 -7.30 10.41
CA LEU A 262 -5.62 -8.24 11.51
C LEU A 262 -4.35 -9.05 11.83
N ILE A 263 -3.39 -9.13 10.90
CA ILE A 263 -2.11 -9.82 11.11
C ILE A 263 -1.02 -8.84 11.58
N ILE A 264 -0.90 -7.68 10.92
CA ILE A 264 0.26 -6.79 11.09
C ILE A 264 -0.03 -5.58 12.00
N HIS A 265 -1.28 -5.21 12.22
CA HIS A 265 -1.66 -4.03 13.01
C HIS A 265 -0.97 -2.74 12.53
N ASP A 266 -0.86 -2.58 11.20
CA ASP A 266 -0.23 -1.44 10.57
C ASP A 266 -1.11 -0.18 10.62
N CYS A 267 -0.52 0.95 10.99
CA CYS A 267 -1.23 2.21 11.16
C CYS A 267 -1.88 2.70 9.86
N LEU A 268 -1.10 2.78 8.78
CA LEU A 268 -1.55 3.31 7.49
C LEU A 268 -2.57 2.38 6.80
N SER A 269 -2.46 1.08 7.04
CA SER A 269 -3.42 0.10 6.51
C SER A 269 -4.73 0.13 7.31
N THR A 270 -4.67 0.24 8.64
CA THR A 270 -5.87 0.43 9.51
C THR A 270 -6.62 1.69 9.13
N TYR A 271 -5.84 2.70 8.80
CA TYR A 271 -6.30 3.98 8.33
C TYR A 271 -7.09 3.90 7.00
N PHE A 272 -6.52 3.26 5.97
CA PHE A 272 -7.24 3.05 4.70
C PHE A 272 -8.45 2.12 4.86
N LEU A 273 -8.38 1.14 5.77
CA LEU A 273 -9.51 0.28 6.10
C LEU A 273 -10.67 1.10 6.70
N PHE A 274 -10.38 2.04 7.60
CA PHE A 274 -11.39 2.94 8.14
C PHE A 274 -12.10 3.75 7.05
N GLU A 275 -11.34 4.37 6.14
CA GLU A 275 -11.91 5.08 4.98
C GLU A 275 -12.77 4.17 4.11
N ALA A 276 -12.28 2.96 3.81
CA ALA A 276 -12.98 2.01 2.96
C ALA A 276 -14.30 1.53 3.59
N ILE A 277 -14.32 1.33 4.91
CA ILE A 277 -15.53 0.95 5.67
C ILE A 277 -16.55 2.08 5.70
N ILE A 278 -16.14 3.35 5.84
CA ILE A 278 -17.07 4.49 5.78
C ILE A 278 -17.83 4.48 4.45
N ILE A 279 -17.11 4.32 3.33
CA ILE A 279 -17.73 4.22 2.01
C ILE A 279 -18.58 2.95 1.91
N GLY A 280 -18.08 1.83 2.43
CA GLY A 280 -18.76 0.53 2.41
C GLY A 280 -20.12 0.53 3.10
N TYR A 281 -20.25 1.16 4.28
CA TYR A 281 -21.54 1.31 4.95
C TYR A 281 -22.49 2.20 4.16
N ASN A 282 -22.00 3.28 3.54
CA ASN A 282 -22.85 4.17 2.74
C ASN A 282 -23.41 3.50 1.48
N LEU A 283 -22.79 2.41 1.00
CA LEU A 283 -23.29 1.64 -0.13
C LEU A 283 -24.54 0.81 0.21
N ASN A 284 -24.80 0.55 1.50
CA ASN A 284 -25.90 -0.31 1.98
C ASN A 284 -25.94 -1.70 1.32
N ASP A 285 -24.78 -2.29 1.01
CA ASP A 285 -24.66 -3.65 0.47
C ASP A 285 -24.68 -4.69 1.61
N ASN A 286 -25.57 -5.68 1.51
CA ASN A 286 -25.75 -6.68 2.57
C ASN A 286 -24.48 -7.49 2.86
N LYS A 287 -23.68 -7.84 1.83
CA LYS A 287 -22.45 -8.62 2.03
C LYS A 287 -21.38 -7.84 2.76
N LEU A 288 -21.29 -6.53 2.48
CA LEU A 288 -20.39 -5.65 3.21
C LEU A 288 -20.81 -5.51 4.67
N ILE A 289 -22.10 -5.31 4.93
CA ILE A 289 -22.64 -5.21 6.29
C ILE A 289 -22.40 -6.52 7.06
N GLU A 290 -22.63 -7.67 6.45
CA GLU A 290 -22.34 -8.99 7.03
C GLU A 290 -20.85 -9.15 7.36
N LEU A 291 -19.97 -8.81 6.41
CA LEU A 291 -18.52 -8.82 6.62
C LEU A 291 -18.10 -7.98 7.84
N PHE A 292 -18.69 -6.79 8.00
CA PHE A 292 -18.37 -5.91 9.13
C PHE A 292 -18.86 -6.50 10.45
N ASN A 293 -20.06 -7.08 10.45
CA ASN A 293 -20.68 -7.69 11.63
C ASN A 293 -19.90 -8.92 12.11
N ASP A 294 -19.50 -9.79 11.18
CA ASP A 294 -18.72 -11.00 11.48
C ASP A 294 -17.36 -10.67 12.12
N ASN A 295 -16.80 -9.50 11.80
CA ASN A 295 -15.50 -9.06 12.27
C ASN A 295 -15.54 -8.05 13.43
N ILE A 296 -16.71 -7.78 14.04
CA ILE A 296 -16.84 -6.85 15.18
C ILE A 296 -15.88 -7.19 16.32
N SER A 297 -15.73 -8.47 16.63
CA SER A 297 -14.82 -8.94 17.68
C SER A 297 -13.35 -8.63 17.36
N SER A 298 -12.95 -8.81 16.10
CA SER A 298 -11.62 -8.48 15.60
C SER A 298 -11.35 -6.97 15.65
N PHE A 299 -12.34 -6.14 15.28
CA PHE A 299 -12.23 -4.68 15.39
C PHE A 299 -12.14 -4.23 16.85
N ARG A 300 -12.90 -4.84 17.75
CA ARG A 300 -12.79 -4.62 19.19
C ARG A 300 -11.39 -4.97 19.69
N GLN A 301 -10.82 -6.11 19.26
CA GLN A 301 -9.46 -6.50 19.65
C GLN A 301 -8.42 -5.49 19.13
N LEU A 302 -8.52 -5.09 17.87
CA LEU A 302 -7.66 -4.09 17.26
C LEU A 302 -7.74 -2.71 17.95
N CYS A 303 -8.94 -2.33 18.41
CA CYS A 303 -9.19 -1.12 19.18
C CYS A 303 -8.51 -1.19 20.57
N LEU A 304 -8.85 -2.21 21.36
CA LEU A 304 -8.50 -2.26 22.79
C LEU A 304 -7.08 -2.73 23.08
N PHE A 305 -6.45 -3.50 22.20
CA PHE A 305 -5.18 -4.17 22.50
C PHE A 305 -4.01 -3.71 21.63
N SER A 306 -4.19 -2.73 20.75
CA SER A 306 -3.07 -2.18 19.97
C SER A 306 -2.14 -1.37 20.86
N THR A 307 -0.85 -1.72 20.87
CA THR A 307 0.19 -0.98 21.61
C THR A 307 0.71 0.23 20.83
N ARG A 308 0.40 0.35 19.54
CA ARG A 308 0.86 1.45 18.68
C ARG A 308 -0.15 2.59 18.70
N ASP A 309 0.22 3.76 19.23
CA ASP A 309 -0.67 4.91 19.43
C ASP A 309 -1.48 5.30 18.19
N ASP A 310 -0.82 5.47 17.03
CA ASP A 310 -1.51 5.89 15.81
C ASP A 310 -2.43 4.78 15.25
N THR A 311 -2.03 3.50 15.32
CA THR A 311 -2.90 2.37 14.96
C THR A 311 -4.11 2.31 15.88
N ARG A 312 -3.89 2.42 17.19
CA ARG A 312 -4.92 2.43 18.24
C ARG A 312 -5.94 3.53 18.01
N ARG A 313 -5.48 4.72 17.60
CA ARG A 313 -6.37 5.83 17.25
C ARG A 313 -7.30 5.48 16.09
N TYR A 314 -6.76 5.00 14.96
CA TYR A 314 -7.59 4.69 13.79
C TYR A 314 -8.48 3.48 14.01
N SER A 315 -8.02 2.48 14.75
CA SER A 315 -8.85 1.33 15.12
C SER A 315 -9.99 1.72 16.07
N SER A 316 -9.77 2.68 16.95
CA SER A 316 -10.82 3.25 17.81
C SER A 316 -11.89 3.96 16.99
N LEU A 317 -11.50 4.76 16.00
CA LEU A 317 -12.43 5.44 15.09
C LEU A 317 -13.22 4.43 14.23
N LEU A 318 -12.54 3.41 13.72
CA LEU A 318 -13.14 2.33 12.94
C LEU A 318 -14.18 1.56 13.76
N TYR A 319 -13.81 1.11 14.95
CA TYR A 319 -14.71 0.36 15.84
C TYR A 319 -15.91 1.21 16.25
N ALA A 320 -15.68 2.47 16.59
CA ALA A 320 -16.73 3.43 16.92
C ALA A 320 -17.71 3.66 15.77
N TYR A 321 -17.21 3.81 14.55
CA TYR A 321 -18.06 3.98 13.37
C TYR A 321 -18.97 2.77 13.16
N ILE A 322 -18.44 1.55 13.24
CA ILE A 322 -19.21 0.31 13.12
C ILE A 322 -20.30 0.23 14.21
N LEU A 323 -19.95 0.50 15.46
CA LEU A 323 -20.92 0.51 16.56
C LEU A 323 -22.01 1.57 16.38
N SER A 324 -21.66 2.76 15.85
CA SER A 324 -22.65 3.82 15.63
C SER A 324 -23.68 3.47 14.55
N LYS A 325 -23.32 2.60 13.60
CA LYS A 325 -24.23 2.09 12.56
C LYS A 325 -25.06 0.90 13.05
N ASN A 326 -24.51 0.08 13.95
CA ASN A 326 -25.19 -1.06 14.55
C ASN A 326 -25.75 -0.72 15.94
N GLN A 327 -26.88 -0.02 15.97
CA GLN A 327 -27.56 0.42 17.21
C GLN A 327 -27.90 -0.72 18.19
N THR A 328 -27.90 -1.97 17.73
CA THR A 328 -28.14 -3.16 18.55
C THR A 328 -27.01 -3.48 19.54
N ASN A 329 -25.82 -2.88 19.36
CA ASN A 329 -24.64 -3.22 20.17
C ASN A 329 -24.46 -2.32 21.40
N LEU A 330 -25.55 -2.01 22.11
CA LEU A 330 -25.51 -1.21 23.35
C LEU A 330 -24.57 -1.80 24.41
N LEU A 331 -24.49 -3.13 24.51
CA LEU A 331 -23.57 -3.83 25.42
C LEU A 331 -22.10 -3.48 25.17
N ALA A 332 -21.70 -3.28 23.91
CA ALA A 332 -20.34 -2.89 23.56
C ALA A 332 -20.04 -1.45 23.97
N ILE A 333 -21.04 -0.56 23.92
CA ILE A 333 -20.92 0.83 24.39
C ILE A 333 -20.77 0.85 25.92
N ASP A 334 -21.59 0.09 26.63
CA ASP A 334 -21.51 -0.03 28.09
C ASP A 334 -20.17 -0.63 28.55
N GLU A 335 -19.58 -1.54 27.78
CA GLU A 335 -18.24 -2.06 28.02
C GLU A 335 -17.18 -0.94 27.95
N LEU A 336 -17.23 -0.10 26.91
CA LEU A 336 -16.31 1.04 26.77
C LEU A 336 -16.45 2.01 27.96
N ILE A 337 -17.68 2.28 28.41
CA ILE A 337 -17.93 3.14 29.58
C ILE A 337 -17.31 2.54 30.85
N LYS A 338 -17.48 1.23 31.08
CA LYS A 338 -16.86 0.53 32.22
C LYS A 338 -15.34 0.60 32.18
N ILE A 339 -14.74 0.43 31.00
CA ILE A 339 -13.29 0.56 30.80
C ILE A 339 -12.83 1.98 31.12
N ILE A 340 -13.55 3.01 30.66
CA ILE A 340 -13.23 4.42 30.91
C ILE A 340 -13.28 4.74 32.41
N GLN A 341 -14.26 4.18 33.13
CA GLN A 341 -14.46 4.42 34.57
C GLN A 341 -13.47 3.64 35.44
N ASN A 342 -12.92 2.52 34.97
CA ASN A 342 -11.96 1.73 35.73
C ASN A 342 -10.56 2.38 35.72
N ILE A 343 -10.18 2.99 36.84
CA ILE A 343 -8.87 3.64 37.02
C ILE A 343 -7.71 2.66 36.85
N ASN A 344 -7.91 1.38 37.20
CA ASN A 344 -6.88 0.33 37.13
C ASN A 344 -6.77 -0.31 35.73
N GLN A 345 -7.55 0.14 34.75
CA GLN A 345 -7.44 -0.40 33.41
C GLN A 345 -6.09 -0.03 32.79
N ARG A 346 -5.58 -0.90 31.91
CA ARG A 346 -4.40 -0.59 31.08
C ARG A 346 -4.62 0.71 30.32
N PHE A 347 -3.55 1.51 30.24
CA PHE A 347 -3.55 2.80 29.57
C PHE A 347 -4.12 2.72 28.16
N GLU A 348 -3.66 1.76 27.36
CA GLU A 348 -4.04 1.60 25.95
C GLU A 348 -5.55 1.34 25.81
N GLN A 349 -6.10 0.46 26.65
CA GLN A 349 -7.52 0.12 26.62
C GLN A 349 -8.39 1.31 27.00
N ARG A 350 -7.97 2.07 28.01
CA ARG A 350 -8.69 3.23 28.50
C ARG A 350 -8.64 4.37 27.49
N GLU A 351 -7.46 4.62 26.92
CA GLU A 351 -7.26 5.62 25.88
C GLU A 351 -8.09 5.32 24.63
N ALA A 352 -8.02 4.08 24.11
CA ALA A 352 -8.81 3.65 22.95
C ALA A 352 -10.31 3.82 23.19
N SER A 353 -10.77 3.46 24.39
CA SER A 353 -12.18 3.57 24.77
C SER A 353 -12.65 5.02 24.84
N ILE A 354 -11.82 5.94 25.34
CA ILE A 354 -12.12 7.38 25.32
C ILE A 354 -12.34 7.86 23.88
N ILE A 355 -11.40 7.57 22.97
CA ILE A 355 -11.50 7.98 21.56
C ILE A 355 -12.74 7.37 20.90
N ALA A 356 -12.94 6.07 21.07
CA ALA A 356 -14.05 5.36 20.44
C ALA A 356 -15.40 5.88 20.95
N PHE A 357 -15.55 6.05 22.26
CA PHE A 357 -16.78 6.55 22.87
C PHE A 357 -17.08 7.99 22.46
N GLY A 358 -16.05 8.85 22.35
CA GLY A 358 -16.20 10.22 21.86
C GLY A 358 -16.75 10.27 20.44
N TYR A 359 -16.25 9.40 19.57
CA TYR A 359 -16.72 9.29 18.20
C TYR A 359 -18.15 8.72 18.12
N ILE A 360 -18.49 7.68 18.90
CA ILE A 360 -19.86 7.12 18.98
C ILE A 360 -20.87 8.21 19.38
N CYS A 361 -20.57 8.95 20.45
CA CYS A 361 -21.44 10.04 20.93
C CYS A 361 -21.69 11.09 19.85
N SER A 362 -20.68 11.37 19.01
CA SER A 362 -20.79 12.38 17.94
C SER A 362 -21.70 11.96 16.77
N HIS A 363 -21.85 10.65 16.53
CA HIS A 363 -22.63 10.10 15.40
C HIS A 363 -24.05 9.70 15.78
N LEU A 364 -24.33 9.40 17.05
CA LEU A 364 -25.68 9.07 17.54
C LEU A 364 -26.59 10.31 17.77
N LYS A 365 -26.48 11.34 16.92
CA LYS A 365 -27.11 12.68 17.06
C LYS A 365 -28.61 12.70 17.43
N GLN A 366 -29.37 11.66 17.12
CA GLN A 366 -30.84 11.69 17.16
C GLN A 366 -31.49 10.82 18.25
N SER A 367 -30.76 10.35 19.26
CA SER A 367 -31.39 9.65 20.39
C SER A 367 -30.55 9.65 21.68
N ASN A 368 -31.15 10.14 22.77
CA ASN A 368 -31.05 9.70 24.18
C ASN A 368 -29.67 9.50 24.86
N GLU A 369 -29.65 9.85 26.16
CA GLU A 369 -28.77 9.44 27.27
C GLU A 369 -27.24 9.37 27.04
N TYR A 370 -26.76 8.62 26.06
CA TYR A 370 -25.34 8.43 25.76
C TYR A 370 -24.61 9.71 25.36
N LEU A 371 -25.26 10.63 24.64
CA LEU A 371 -24.65 11.93 24.33
C LEU A 371 -24.41 12.75 25.61
N ASN A 372 -25.40 12.80 26.51
CA ASN A 372 -25.31 13.54 27.77
C ASN A 372 -24.35 12.85 28.74
N ASN A 373 -24.41 11.52 28.84
CA ASN A 373 -23.49 10.69 29.63
C ASN A 373 -22.06 10.84 29.12
N GLY A 374 -21.85 10.84 27.81
CA GLY A 374 -20.56 11.06 27.17
C GLY A 374 -19.98 12.44 27.46
N LYS A 375 -20.77 13.50 27.22
CA LYS A 375 -20.38 14.88 27.56
C LYS A 375 -19.96 14.99 29.03
N ASN A 376 -20.82 14.55 29.95
CA ASN A 376 -20.57 14.64 31.39
C ASN A 376 -19.34 13.81 31.81
N LEU A 377 -19.18 12.62 31.25
CA LEU A 377 -18.04 11.73 31.53
C LEU A 377 -16.72 12.35 31.03
N PHE A 378 -16.67 12.86 29.80
CA PHE A 378 -15.45 13.48 29.27
C PHE A 378 -15.09 14.77 29.99
N LEU A 379 -16.09 15.60 30.34
CA LEU A 379 -15.88 16.80 31.15
C LEU A 379 -15.32 16.44 32.52
N LYS A 380 -15.89 15.43 33.19
CA LYS A 380 -15.40 14.94 34.48
C LYS A 380 -13.95 14.47 34.40
N ILE A 381 -13.62 13.59 33.44
CA ILE A 381 -12.25 13.07 33.27
C ILE A 381 -11.26 14.20 32.94
N PHE A 382 -11.68 15.18 32.13
CA PHE A 382 -10.85 16.32 31.78
C PHE A 382 -10.52 17.18 33.00
N PHE A 383 -11.49 17.40 33.90
CA PHE A 383 -11.28 18.22 35.11
C PHE A 383 -10.64 17.47 36.27
N ASP A 384 -10.75 16.14 36.33
CA ASP A 384 -10.13 15.28 37.36
C ASP A 384 -8.60 15.13 37.19
N ASN A 385 -7.92 16.00 36.43
CA ASN A 385 -6.45 16.06 36.29
C ASN A 385 -5.76 14.76 35.82
N GLN A 386 -6.42 13.95 35.00
CA GLN A 386 -5.79 12.80 34.36
C GLN A 386 -4.94 13.23 33.16
N ASN A 387 -3.75 13.75 33.43
CA ASN A 387 -2.89 14.33 32.40
C ASN A 387 -2.52 13.34 31.28
N GLU A 388 -2.42 12.06 31.61
CA GLU A 388 -2.02 11.00 30.68
C GLU A 388 -3.00 10.81 29.50
N TYR A 389 -4.27 11.20 29.63
CA TYR A 389 -5.30 10.99 28.58
C TYR A 389 -5.71 12.27 27.84
N ILE A 390 -5.02 13.39 28.08
CA ILE A 390 -5.43 14.71 27.57
C ILE A 390 -5.62 14.70 26.06
N LEU A 391 -4.69 14.12 25.29
CA LEU A 391 -4.76 14.10 23.84
C LEU A 391 -6.04 13.39 23.34
N SER A 392 -6.36 12.25 23.94
CA SER A 392 -7.50 11.41 23.56
C SER A 392 -8.84 12.06 23.95
N ILE A 393 -8.85 12.77 25.07
CA ILE A 393 -9.98 13.60 25.47
C ILE A 393 -10.17 14.77 24.50
N LEU A 394 -9.10 15.47 24.11
CA LEU A 394 -9.16 16.55 23.13
C LEU A 394 -9.64 16.10 21.75
N ILE A 395 -9.19 14.93 21.28
CA ILE A 395 -9.69 14.32 20.04
C ILE A 395 -11.21 14.09 20.14
N SER A 396 -11.68 13.54 21.26
CA SER A 396 -13.09 13.24 21.52
C SER A 396 -13.95 14.51 21.57
N ILE A 397 -13.49 15.52 22.30
CA ILE A 397 -14.11 16.85 22.39
C ILE A 397 -14.18 17.51 21.01
N GLY A 398 -13.06 17.53 20.29
CA GLY A 398 -12.98 18.14 18.96
C GLY A 398 -13.95 17.47 17.99
N GLN A 399 -14.14 16.15 18.11
CA GLN A 399 -15.11 15.41 17.30
C GLN A 399 -16.55 15.77 17.67
N LEU A 400 -16.89 15.87 18.95
CA LEU A 400 -18.20 16.35 19.40
C LEU A 400 -18.49 17.76 18.87
N ALA A 401 -17.49 18.64 18.91
CA ALA A 401 -17.59 20.01 18.41
C ALA A 401 -17.83 20.05 16.90
N ARG A 402 -17.04 19.31 16.10
CA ARG A 402 -17.22 19.19 14.64
C ARG A 402 -18.61 18.72 14.25
N MET A 403 -19.20 17.85 15.07
CA MET A 403 -20.54 17.33 14.84
C MET A 403 -21.64 18.23 15.43
N ASN A 404 -21.34 19.44 15.90
CA ASN A 404 -22.32 20.37 16.49
C ASN A 404 -23.09 19.77 17.68
N CYS A 405 -22.41 18.93 18.47
CA CYS A 405 -23.04 18.27 19.62
C CYS A 405 -23.25 19.21 20.83
N PHE A 406 -22.65 20.40 20.82
CA PHE A 406 -22.75 21.40 21.91
C PHE A 406 -23.85 22.45 21.71
N ASN A 407 -24.72 22.29 20.70
CA ASN A 407 -25.72 23.30 20.29
C ASN A 407 -26.75 23.72 21.37
N ASN A 408 -26.80 23.02 22.52
CA ASN A 408 -27.68 23.35 23.65
C ASN A 408 -26.93 23.89 24.87
N ASP A 409 -25.60 23.99 24.81
CA ASP A 409 -24.77 24.55 25.87
C ASP A 409 -24.56 26.03 25.58
N ASP A 410 -24.78 26.91 26.56
CA ASP A 410 -24.59 28.36 26.39
C ASP A 410 -23.22 28.65 25.77
N GLU A 411 -23.15 29.61 24.84
CA GLU A 411 -21.89 30.04 24.19
C GLU A 411 -20.81 30.38 25.24
N LEU A 412 -21.24 30.84 26.42
CA LEU A 412 -20.42 31.09 27.59
C LEU A 412 -19.80 29.82 28.19
N ASN A 413 -20.53 28.70 28.24
CA ASN A 413 -20.02 27.41 28.74
C ASN A 413 -18.97 26.83 27.80
N ILE A 414 -19.19 26.95 26.48
CA ILE A 414 -18.21 26.52 25.47
C ILE A 414 -16.96 27.40 25.55
N LYS A 415 -17.10 28.73 25.67
CA LYS A 415 -15.95 29.65 25.86
C LYS A 415 -15.18 29.36 27.13
N ASN A 416 -15.85 29.23 28.27
CA ASN A 416 -15.23 28.87 29.55
C ASN A 416 -14.51 27.52 29.47
N PHE A 417 -15.08 26.56 28.73
CA PHE A 417 -14.47 25.26 28.52
C PHE A 417 -13.20 25.34 27.66
N ILE A 418 -13.23 26.09 26.56
CA ILE A 418 -12.06 26.37 25.72
C ILE A 418 -10.97 27.09 26.53
N GLU A 419 -11.32 28.07 27.35
CA GLU A 419 -10.37 28.78 28.21
C GLU A 419 -9.73 27.84 29.24
N LYS A 420 -10.50 26.96 29.87
CA LYS A 420 -9.96 25.95 30.79
C LYS A 420 -9.04 24.96 30.07
N ILE A 421 -9.37 24.56 28.84
CA ILE A 421 -8.49 23.75 27.98
C ILE A 421 -7.17 24.50 27.73
N GLN A 422 -7.24 25.76 27.31
CA GLN A 422 -6.06 26.59 27.03
C GLN A 422 -5.17 26.81 28.26
N ILE A 423 -5.76 27.07 29.43
CA ILE A 423 -5.03 27.21 30.70
C ILE A 423 -4.32 25.89 31.02
N LYS A 424 -5.01 24.76 30.88
CA LYS A 424 -4.43 23.45 31.14
C LYS A 424 -3.32 23.09 30.14
N LEU A 425 -3.49 23.40 28.85
CA LEU A 425 -2.45 23.27 27.82
C LEU A 425 -1.18 24.09 28.12
N LYS A 426 -1.33 25.24 28.79
CA LYS A 426 -0.20 26.05 29.25
C LYS A 426 0.54 25.41 30.43
N THR A 427 -0.13 24.61 31.26
CA THR A 427 0.47 23.94 32.43
C THR A 427 1.02 22.54 32.15
N ILE A 428 0.67 21.95 31.00
CA ILE A 428 1.17 20.64 30.58
C ILE A 428 2.59 20.77 30.00
N ASN A 429 3.56 20.14 30.67
CA ASN A 429 4.95 19.98 30.24
C ASN A 429 5.09 18.84 29.19
N GLU A 430 4.25 18.84 28.16
CA GLU A 430 4.35 17.87 27.07
C GLU A 430 4.75 18.51 25.74
N THR A 431 5.24 17.66 24.84
CA THR A 431 5.82 17.97 23.53
C THR A 431 4.96 18.93 22.69
N ASN A 432 5.60 19.75 21.85
CA ASN A 432 4.96 20.71 20.93
C ASN A 432 3.80 20.11 20.11
N ARG A 433 3.83 18.80 19.83
CA ARG A 433 2.81 18.05 19.09
C ARG A 433 1.43 18.05 19.75
N ILE A 434 1.36 18.10 21.08
CA ILE A 434 0.08 18.15 21.82
C ILE A 434 -0.48 19.55 21.81
N LYS A 435 0.38 20.56 21.93
CA LYS A 435 0.01 21.98 21.79
C LYS A 435 -0.52 22.29 20.39
N GLU A 436 0.13 21.78 19.33
CA GLU A 436 -0.32 21.95 17.94
C GLU A 436 -1.65 21.26 17.60
N LYS A 437 -1.95 20.10 18.19
CA LYS A 437 -3.23 19.40 17.96
C LYS A 437 -4.39 19.99 18.76
N ALA A 438 -4.07 20.73 19.82
CA ALA A 438 -5.05 21.29 20.75
C ALA A 438 -5.44 22.74 20.42
N ILE A 439 -4.55 23.48 19.76
CA ILE A 439 -4.86 24.71 19.00
C ILE A 439 -5.66 24.30 17.77
#